data_AF-A0A2I0JN25-F1
#
_entry.id   AF-A0A2I0JN25-F1
#
_cell.length_a   1.000
_cell.length_b   1.000
_cell.length_c   1.000
_cell.angle_alpha   90.00
_cell.angle_beta   90.00
_cell.angle_gamma   90.00
#
_symmetry.space_group_name_H-M   'P 1'
#
loop_
_entity.id
_entity.type
_entity.pdbx_description
1 polymer ?
#
loop_
_entity_poly.entity_id
_entity_poly.type
_entity_poly.pdbx_seq_one_letter_code
_entity_poly.pdbx_strand_id
1 'polypeptide(L)' 'MVTLFHDMMHKEIEVYVDDMIAKSKEGEDHLVNLRRLFERLKKYKLRLNPA' A
#
# COMPACT_ATOMS: atom_id res chain seq x y z
N MET A 1 2.98 10.35 3.87
CA MET A 1 2.81 8.99 3.34
C MET A 1 4.13 8.34 2.94
N VAL A 2 5.01 9.04 2.22
CA VAL A 2 6.28 8.51 1.69
C VAL A 2 7.18 7.83 2.74
N THR A 3 7.32 8.39 3.95
CA THR A 3 8.12 7.79 5.04
C THR A 3 7.49 6.55 5.67
N LEU A 4 6.17 6.45 5.67
CA LEU A 4 5.42 5.34 6.28
C LEU A 4 5.45 4.08 5.41
N PHE A 5 5.64 4.23 4.10
CA PHE A 5 5.60 3.13 3.13
C PHE A 5 6.93 2.93 2.41
N HIS A 6 8.01 3.57 2.84
CA HIS A 6 9.30 3.58 2.15
C HIS A 6 9.86 2.17 1.85
N ASP A 7 9.64 1.20 2.74
CA ASP A 7 10.01 -0.21 2.55
C ASP A 7 9.15 -0.95 1.51
N MET A 8 7.92 -0.48 1.28
CA MET A 8 6.96 -1.05 0.32
C MET A 8 6.96 -0.31 -1.03
N MET A 9 7.48 0.93 -1.07
CA MET A 9 7.53 1.75 -2.27
C MET A 9 8.38 1.11 -3.37
N HIS A 10 7.93 1.27 -4.62
CA HIS A 10 8.57 0.78 -5.85
C HIS A 10 8.62 -0.75 -6.05
N LYS A 11 8.41 -1.54 -5.00
CA LYS A 11 8.34 -3.01 -5.05
C LYS A 11 6.91 -3.53 -5.09
N GLU A 12 6.09 -3.04 -4.16
CA GLU A 12 4.74 -3.59 -3.88
C GLU A 12 3.66 -2.52 -4.06
N ILE A 13 4.02 -1.23 -3.92
CA ILE A 13 3.08 -0.10 -3.96
C ILE A 13 3.75 1.10 -4.63
N GLU A 14 3.02 1.79 -5.50
CA GLU A 14 3.30 3.15 -5.91
C GLU A 14 2.40 4.10 -5.14
N VAL A 15 3.00 5.07 -4.46
CA VAL A 15 2.28 6.06 -3.66
C VAL A 15 2.45 7.41 -4.33
N TYR A 16 1.35 7.96 -4.82
CA TYR A 16 1.22 9.37 -5.18
C TYR A 16 0.74 10.17 -3.96
N VAL A 17 0.73 11.50 -4.06
CA VAL A 17 0.36 12.38 -2.93
C VAL A 17 -1.05 12.08 -2.44
N ASP A 18 -1.98 11.79 -3.36
CA ASP A 18 -3.39 11.54 -3.06
C ASP A 18 -3.84 10.09 -3.33
N ASP A 19 -3.17 9.39 -4.25
CA ASP A 19 -3.54 8.02 -4.67
C ASP A 19 -2.50 6.99 -4.25
N MET A 20 -2.95 5.86 -3.67
CA MET A 20 -2.11 4.69 -3.43
C MET A 20 -2.47 3.59 -4.42
N ILE A 21 -1.52 3.23 -5.28
CA ILE A 21 -1.67 2.17 -6.28
C ILE A 21 -0.86 0.95 -5.81
N ALA A 22 -1.54 -0.13 -5.43
CA ALA A 22 -0.88 -1.40 -5.17
C ALA A 22 -0.56 -2.10 -6.50
N LYS A 23 0.69 -2.54 -6.69
CA LYS A 23 1.11 -3.28 -7.89
C LYS A 23 1.88 -4.54 -7.49
N SER A 24 1.67 -5.64 -8.20
CA SER A 24 2.47 -6.86 -8.04
C SER A 24 2.74 -7.48 -9.41
N LYS A 25 3.84 -8.23 -9.50
CA LYS A 25 4.16 -9.01 -10.71
C LYS A 25 3.31 -10.27 -10.83
N GLU A 26 2.95 -10.89 -9.70
CA GLU A 26 2.13 -12.10 -9.62
C GLU A 26 0.91 -11.88 -8.72
N GLY A 27 -0.16 -12.65 -8.95
CA GLY A 27 -1.43 -12.50 -8.25
C GLY A 27 -1.40 -12.95 -6.78
N GLU A 28 -0.65 -14.00 -6.46
CA GLU A 28 -0.49 -14.47 -5.07
C GLU A 28 0.28 -13.46 -4.21
N ASP A 29 1.33 -12.85 -4.78
CA ASP A 29 2.07 -11.75 -4.14
C ASP A 29 1.18 -10.52 -3.90
N HIS A 30 0.16 -10.31 -4.75
CA HIS A 30 -0.74 -9.16 -4.61
C HIS A 30 -1.49 -9.17 -3.27
N LEU A 31 -2.04 -10.32 -2.89
CA LEU A 31 -2.84 -10.46 -1.67
C LEU A 31 -2.00 -10.26 -0.40
N VAL A 32 -0.76 -10.77 -0.41
CA VAL A 32 0.18 -10.58 0.70
C VAL A 32 0.53 -9.10 0.87
N ASN A 33 0.78 -8.40 -0.24
CA ASN A 33 1.13 -6.98 -0.25
C ASN A 33 -0.06 -6.11 0.18
N LEU A 34 -1.27 -6.39 -0.31
CA LEU A 34 -2.51 -5.74 0.13
C LEU A 34 -2.75 -5.92 1.63
N ARG A 35 -2.56 -7.13 2.15
CA ARG A 35 -2.72 -7.39 3.59
C ARG A 35 -1.76 -6.52 4.42
N ARG A 36 -0.49 -6.46 4.02
CA ARG A 36 0.52 -5.60 4.67
C ARG A 36 0.15 -4.12 4.60
N LEU A 37 -0.35 -3.66 3.45
CA LEU A 37 -0.82 -2.29 3.26
C LEU A 37 -1.96 -1.95 4.24
N PHE A 38 -2.99 -2.79 4.31
CA PHE A 38 -4.14 -2.56 5.20
C PHE A 38 -3.77 -2.59 6.68
N GLU A 39 -2.91 -3.52 7.11
CA GLU A 39 -2.40 -3.55 8.49
C GLU A 39 -1.67 -2.25 8.85
N ARG A 40 -0.91 -1.71 7.90
CA ARG A 40 -0.20 -0.45 8.12
C ARG A 40 -1.14 0.75 8.16
N LEU A 41 -2.11 0.83 7.25
CA LEU A 41 -3.15 1.85 7.30
C LEU A 41 -3.88 1.84 8.65
N LYS A 42 -4.24 0.65 9.14
CA LYS A 42 -4.88 0.47 10.44
C LYS A 42 -3.98 0.91 11.59
N LYS A 43 -2.70 0.54 11.59
CA LYS A 43 -1.70 0.95 12.60
C LYS A 43 -1.60 2.47 12.73
N TYR A 44 -1.63 3.19 11.61
CA TYR A 44 -1.51 4.65 11.58
C TYR A 44 -2.87 5.38 11.51
N LYS A 45 -3.99 4.67 11.66
CA LYS A 45 -5.36 5.20 11.59
C LYS A 45 -5.64 6.00 10.31
N LEU A 46 -5.00 5.60 9.21
CA LEU A 46 -5.22 6.16 7.89
C LEU A 46 -6.44 5.49 7.25
N ARG A 47 -7.24 6.26 6.51
CA ARG A 47 -8.42 5.76 5.80
C ARG A 47 -8.23 5.99 4.31
N LEU A 48 -8.43 4.95 3.53
CA LEU A 48 -8.61 5.08 2.09
C LEU A 48 -10.05 5.51 1.83
N ASN A 49 -10.24 6.41 0.88
CA ASN A 49 -11.56 6.74 0.40
C ASN A 49 -11.91 5.74 -0.71
N PRO A 50 -12.97 4.94 -0.58
CA PRO A 50 -13.44 4.12 -1.70
C PRO A 50 -14.06 5.06 -2.74
N ALA A 51 -13.40 5.22 -3.88
CA ALA A 51 -13.95 5.84 -5.08
C ALA A 51 -14.51 4.76 -6.02
#